data_AF-A0A2G3PUF2-F1
#
_entry.id   AF-A0A2G3PUF2-F1
#
_cell.length_a   1.000
_cell.length_b   1.000
_cell.length_c   1.000
_cell.angle_alpha   90.00
_cell.angle_beta   90.00
_cell.angle_gamma   90.00
#
_symmetry.space_group_name_H-M   'P 1'
#
loop_
_entity.id
_entity.type
_entity.pdbx_description
1 polymer ?
#
loop_
_entity_poly.entity_id
_entity_poly.type
_entity_poly.pdbx_seq_one_letter_code
_entity_poly.pdbx_strand_id
1 'polypeptide(L)'
;MEFYDNTEIESEYLSSMDDYLDFLFPYLSVNERIAVFLKQKDRPKTVFFESKDDMKLGLNNVLRSCDSYLTLSTCVALDGEFSKASENMYKRYVLGFDFDKKDFNGKCNTIYDFTEYFKATTGLFIHFVVDSGNGYHIYVGIEETTDIARVTDITRRYAALSGADLANISQAQSLRLPNTINYKDPAKPMAVNIVAGYINDDRFRRYSLDYLESHLRKLEKTAGIRRPSKKKNIRKKFKGMYPCISNIMSNGVPKGERNKCLGRLVSYFRDIARVDTETALEAIIEWNNSCSNLCSEAERKTDKEIISDFNRYWENRKYNLLGCVSESNSMSEILIKYCDKANCPKHKPKSNVDNDKFFILNKRYTTNKCLNSLKGYAYVILKVLLESTATYKVSELADMTGFSEQTTSRTLKSLLDLELINKRLLEGISVYKARNFAPPKEKQYITLPNILFDMLIRRDISEQELVLYIAIRRNAYFGRKCTQVELGKLLGLTERSISRTTKQMVANGLIIVEYKKTGEFIKNGSKTVEKVFNFYHFPLEYEDEGSTTI
;
A
#
# COMPACT_ATOMS: atom_id res chain seq x y z
N MET A 1 29.10 2.29 28.25
CA MET A 1 29.17 0.85 27.90
C MET A 1 30.09 0.76 26.70
N GLU A 2 31.20 0.07 26.90
CA GLU A 2 32.53 0.35 26.33
C GLU A 2 32.59 0.34 24.80
N PHE A 3 33.29 1.33 24.26
CA PHE A 3 33.80 1.33 22.90
C PHE A 3 34.95 0.33 22.85
N TYR A 4 34.80 -0.75 22.08
CA TYR A 4 35.93 -1.59 21.73
C TYR A 4 36.74 -0.91 20.64
N ASP A 5 37.87 -0.37 21.07
CA ASP A 5 39.06 -0.16 20.27
C ASP A 5 39.55 -1.52 19.73
N ASN A 6 40.03 -1.56 18.48
CA ASN A 6 40.91 -2.61 17.95
C ASN A 6 41.40 -2.22 16.56
N THR A 7 42.49 -1.44 16.55
CA THR A 7 43.58 -1.59 15.59
C THR A 7 44.15 -2.99 15.65
N GLU A 8 44.10 -3.72 14.53
CA GLU A 8 45.23 -4.49 13.94
C GLU A 8 44.70 -5.24 12.71
N ILE A 9 44.95 -4.67 11.53
CA ILE A 9 44.91 -5.41 10.28
C ILE A 9 46.26 -6.14 10.21
N GLU A 10 46.38 -7.23 10.95
CA GLU A 10 47.51 -8.14 10.78
C GLU A 10 47.31 -9.02 9.54
N SER A 11 48.39 -9.07 8.77
CA SER A 11 48.47 -9.55 7.40
C SER A 11 48.68 -11.05 7.30
N GLU A 12 47.63 -11.84 7.46
CA GLU A 12 47.64 -13.27 7.07
C GLU A 12 46.42 -13.60 6.20
N TYR A 13 46.45 -13.17 4.94
CA TYR A 13 45.42 -13.54 3.96
C TYR A 13 45.93 -14.69 3.07
N LEU A 14 45.68 -15.92 3.48
CA LEU A 14 45.50 -17.01 2.52
C LEU A 14 44.08 -16.86 1.96
N SER A 15 43.92 -16.55 0.67
CA SER A 15 42.59 -16.50 0.03
C SER A 15 42.55 -17.51 -1.12
N SER A 16 42.37 -18.78 -0.76
CA SER A 16 42.28 -19.82 -1.76
C SER A 16 40.94 -19.71 -2.52
N MET A 17 40.94 -20.17 -3.77
CA MET A 17 39.70 -20.31 -4.53
C MET A 17 38.70 -21.23 -3.83
N ASP A 18 39.20 -22.19 -3.06
CA ASP A 18 38.38 -23.14 -2.31
C ASP A 18 37.55 -22.43 -1.24
N ASP A 19 38.17 -21.58 -0.43
CA ASP A 19 37.46 -20.81 0.62
C ASP A 19 36.37 -19.92 0.03
N TYR A 20 36.64 -19.28 -1.11
CA TYR A 20 35.67 -18.46 -1.82
C TYR A 20 34.47 -19.29 -2.33
N LEU A 21 34.74 -20.47 -2.91
CA LEU A 21 33.67 -21.34 -3.40
C LEU A 21 32.88 -22.01 -2.29
N ASP A 22 33.53 -22.37 -1.18
CA ASP A 22 32.89 -22.90 0.01
C ASP A 22 32.02 -21.83 0.68
N PHE A 23 32.43 -20.56 0.60
CA PHE A 23 31.64 -19.45 1.08
C PHE A 23 30.39 -19.19 0.21
N LEU A 24 30.51 -19.23 -1.11
CA LEU A 24 29.38 -19.05 -2.04
C LEU A 24 28.45 -20.27 -2.08
N PHE A 25 29.03 -21.47 -2.03
CA PHE A 25 28.35 -22.76 -2.16
C PHE A 25 28.86 -23.73 -1.08
N PRO A 26 28.41 -23.55 0.18
CA PRO A 26 28.81 -24.43 1.28
C PRO A 26 28.41 -25.87 1.01
N TYR A 27 27.22 -26.05 0.44
CA TYR A 27 26.65 -27.33 0.06
C TYR A 27 26.18 -27.28 -1.38
N LEU A 28 26.40 -28.38 -2.12
CA LEU A 28 25.90 -28.56 -3.48
C LEU A 28 25.26 -29.95 -3.57
N SER A 29 23.93 -29.98 -3.74
CA SER A 29 23.20 -31.25 -3.87
C SER A 29 23.38 -31.86 -5.26
N VAL A 30 23.13 -33.17 -5.40
CA VAL A 30 23.34 -33.93 -6.67
C VAL A 30 22.64 -33.31 -7.90
N ASN A 31 21.50 -32.63 -7.71
CA ASN A 31 20.73 -32.02 -8.81
C ASN A 31 20.99 -30.51 -8.98
N GLU A 32 21.90 -29.95 -8.17
CA GLU A 32 22.25 -28.55 -8.23
C GLU A 32 23.51 -28.38 -9.10
N ARG A 33 23.58 -27.27 -9.83
CA ARG A 33 24.73 -26.91 -10.65
C ARG A 33 25.22 -25.51 -10.33
N ILE A 34 26.53 -25.32 -10.46
CA ILE A 34 27.15 -23.99 -10.45
C ILE A 34 27.18 -23.48 -11.89
N ALA A 35 26.59 -22.31 -12.15
CA ALA A 35 26.56 -21.74 -13.48
C ALA A 35 27.65 -20.67 -13.66
N VAL A 36 28.44 -20.82 -14.73
CA VAL A 36 29.43 -19.82 -15.15
C VAL A 36 29.06 -19.32 -16.53
N PHE A 37 28.77 -18.03 -16.62
CA PHE A 37 28.53 -17.32 -17.87
C PHE A 37 29.85 -16.86 -18.48
N LEU A 38 30.08 -17.29 -19.71
CA LEU A 38 31.24 -16.96 -20.52
C LEU A 38 30.84 -15.96 -21.60
N LYS A 39 31.32 -14.73 -21.46
CA LYS A 39 31.10 -13.69 -22.44
C LYS A 39 32.22 -13.74 -23.49
N GLN A 40 31.93 -14.39 -24.61
CA GLN A 40 32.76 -14.38 -25.81
C GLN A 40 32.13 -13.46 -26.86
N LYS A 41 32.96 -12.86 -27.72
CA LYS A 41 32.54 -11.81 -28.66
C LYS A 41 31.41 -12.25 -29.59
N ASP A 42 31.45 -13.51 -30.05
CA ASP A 42 30.54 -14.01 -31.09
C ASP A 42 29.56 -15.09 -30.59
N ARG A 43 29.83 -15.72 -29.45
CA ARG A 43 29.00 -16.83 -28.90
C ARG A 43 29.03 -16.85 -27.36
N PRO A 44 28.27 -15.98 -26.68
CA PRO A 44 28.11 -16.09 -25.24
C PRO A 44 27.50 -17.46 -24.89
N LYS A 45 28.03 -18.12 -23.86
CA LYS A 45 27.52 -19.42 -23.40
C LYS A 45 27.54 -19.52 -21.89
N THR A 46 26.67 -20.35 -21.33
CA THR A 46 26.70 -20.70 -19.91
C THR A 46 27.15 -22.15 -19.79
N VAL A 47 28.07 -22.40 -18.87
CA VAL A 47 28.53 -23.75 -18.52
C VAL A 47 28.03 -24.08 -17.12
N PHE A 48 27.54 -25.29 -16.94
CA PHE A 48 27.00 -25.78 -15.67
C PHE A 48 27.92 -26.87 -15.12
N PHE A 49 28.37 -26.70 -13.88
CA PHE A 49 29.30 -27.60 -13.22
C PHE A 49 28.58 -28.38 -12.12
N GLU A 50 28.87 -29.68 -12.03
CA GLU A 50 28.25 -30.59 -11.06
C GLU A 50 28.94 -30.55 -9.70
N SER A 51 30.20 -30.13 -9.68
CA SER A 51 30.99 -29.97 -8.47
C SER A 51 31.89 -28.74 -8.51
N LYS A 52 32.37 -28.30 -7.33
CA LYS A 52 33.37 -27.25 -7.20
C LYS A 52 34.70 -27.67 -7.86
N ASP A 53 35.05 -28.94 -7.79
CA ASP A 53 36.28 -29.48 -8.40
C ASP A 53 36.22 -29.45 -9.93
N ASP A 54 35.10 -29.82 -10.55
CA ASP A 54 34.91 -29.71 -12.00
C ASP A 54 35.02 -28.26 -12.48
N MET A 55 34.46 -27.33 -11.71
CA MET A 55 34.58 -25.91 -12.03
C MET A 55 36.04 -25.42 -11.95
N LYS A 56 36.79 -25.87 -10.94
CA LYS A 56 38.22 -25.55 -10.80
C LYS A 56 39.04 -26.14 -11.94
N LEU A 57 38.75 -27.36 -12.39
CA LEU A 57 39.36 -27.93 -13.60
C LEU A 57 39.06 -27.07 -14.84
N GLY A 58 37.84 -26.52 -14.94
CA GLY A 58 37.44 -25.57 -15.97
C GLY A 58 38.27 -24.28 -16.00
N LEU A 59 38.74 -23.78 -14.84
CA LEU A 59 39.57 -22.58 -14.73
C LEU A 59 40.89 -22.70 -15.51
N ASN A 60 41.49 -23.89 -15.53
CA ASN A 60 42.77 -24.13 -16.20
C ASN A 60 42.66 -24.24 -17.72
N ASN A 61 41.45 -24.38 -18.26
CA ASN A 61 41.22 -24.64 -19.69
C ASN A 61 40.52 -23.46 -20.40
N VAL A 62 39.25 -23.21 -20.06
CA VAL A 62 38.35 -22.36 -20.89
C VAL A 62 37.94 -21.08 -20.16
N LEU A 63 37.85 -21.09 -18.82
CA LEU A 63 37.31 -19.95 -18.08
C LEU A 63 38.30 -18.76 -18.01
N ARG A 64 39.60 -18.99 -18.21
CA ARG A 64 40.61 -17.92 -18.28
C ARG A 64 40.72 -17.24 -19.63
N SER A 65 40.18 -17.85 -20.70
CA SER A 65 40.35 -17.35 -22.06
C SER A 65 39.28 -16.32 -22.49
N CYS A 66 38.35 -15.97 -21.60
CA CYS A 66 37.30 -14.99 -21.86
C CYS A 66 36.75 -14.39 -20.56
N ASP A 67 35.87 -13.39 -20.70
CA ASP A 67 35.21 -12.74 -19.57
C ASP A 67 34.25 -13.74 -18.88
N SER A 68 34.64 -14.21 -17.70
CA SER A 68 33.91 -15.22 -16.93
C SER A 68 33.16 -14.64 -15.73
N TYR A 69 31.90 -15.05 -15.56
CA TYR A 69 31.02 -14.59 -14.50
C TYR A 69 30.33 -15.77 -13.79
N LEU A 70 30.45 -15.83 -12.48
CA LEU A 70 29.86 -16.85 -11.62
C LEU A 70 28.49 -16.39 -11.12
N THR A 71 27.46 -17.24 -11.20
CA THR A 71 26.17 -16.95 -10.56
C THR A 71 26.28 -16.98 -9.05
N LEU A 72 25.52 -16.14 -8.35
CA LEU A 72 25.50 -16.15 -6.88
C LEU A 72 24.54 -17.20 -6.29
N SER A 73 23.80 -17.89 -7.15
CA SER A 73 22.91 -18.98 -6.79
C SER A 73 23.31 -20.27 -7.48
N THR A 74 23.00 -21.41 -6.85
CA THR A 74 22.97 -22.69 -7.54
C THR A 74 21.79 -22.72 -8.51
N CYS A 75 21.88 -23.58 -9.53
CA CYS A 75 20.86 -23.76 -10.55
C CYS A 75 20.29 -25.17 -10.48
N VAL A 76 18.99 -25.31 -10.75
CA VAL A 76 18.33 -26.61 -10.97
C VAL A 76 17.75 -26.64 -12.37
N ALA A 77 17.63 -27.85 -12.93
CA ALA A 77 16.98 -28.04 -14.21
C ALA A 77 15.47 -27.86 -14.09
N LEU A 78 14.87 -27.21 -15.08
CA LEU A 78 13.42 -27.16 -15.29
C LEU A 78 13.14 -27.84 -16.61
N ASP A 79 12.18 -28.76 -16.63
CA ASP A 79 11.87 -29.59 -17.80
C ASP A 79 13.11 -30.31 -18.41
N GLY A 80 14.07 -30.66 -17.55
CA GLY A 80 15.31 -31.33 -17.94
C GLY A 80 16.43 -30.40 -18.44
N GLU A 81 16.19 -29.09 -18.53
CA GLU A 81 17.16 -28.11 -19.03
C GLU A 81 17.67 -27.16 -17.94
N PHE A 82 18.99 -26.93 -17.94
CA PHE A 82 19.61 -25.89 -17.13
C PHE A 82 19.69 -24.59 -17.92
N SER A 83 19.29 -23.48 -17.29
CA SER A 83 19.41 -22.15 -17.89
C SER A 83 19.84 -21.10 -16.86
N LYS A 84 20.18 -19.90 -17.34
CA LYS A 84 20.44 -18.71 -16.49
C LYS A 84 19.14 -17.89 -16.26
N ALA A 85 17.98 -18.45 -16.56
CA ALA A 85 16.70 -17.81 -16.24
C ALA A 85 16.51 -17.73 -14.73
N SER A 86 15.71 -16.76 -14.30
CA SER A 86 15.38 -16.51 -12.89
C SER A 86 14.78 -17.76 -12.23
N GLU A 87 13.91 -18.47 -12.94
CA GLU A 87 13.22 -19.69 -12.53
C GLU A 87 14.14 -20.89 -12.26
N ASN A 88 15.31 -20.97 -12.92
CA ASN A 88 16.28 -22.02 -12.66
C ASN A 88 17.15 -21.76 -11.41
N MET A 89 17.16 -20.53 -10.87
CA MET A 89 17.96 -20.20 -9.68
C MET A 89 17.33 -20.82 -8.43
N TYR A 90 18.12 -21.55 -7.65
CA TYR A 90 17.62 -22.34 -6.54
C TYR A 90 18.09 -21.85 -5.17
N LYS A 91 19.34 -22.13 -4.74
CA LYS A 91 19.84 -21.71 -3.42
C LYS A 91 20.82 -20.56 -3.51
N ARG A 92 20.76 -19.63 -2.55
CA ARG A 92 21.73 -18.54 -2.39
C ARG A 92 22.21 -18.44 -0.95
N TYR A 93 23.50 -18.15 -0.80
CA TYR A 93 24.19 -18.04 0.48
C TYR A 93 24.90 -16.70 0.67
N VAL A 94 24.84 -15.79 -0.32
CA VAL A 94 25.55 -14.51 -0.27
C VAL A 94 24.71 -13.36 -0.82
N LEU A 95 25.01 -12.13 -0.38
CA LEU A 95 24.75 -10.90 -1.13
C LEU A 95 26.03 -10.54 -1.89
N GLY A 96 25.90 -10.06 -3.12
CA GLY A 96 27.03 -9.57 -3.92
C GLY A 96 26.78 -8.15 -4.42
N PHE A 97 27.78 -7.29 -4.28
CA PHE A 97 27.72 -5.87 -4.63
C PHE A 97 28.84 -5.54 -5.60
N ASP A 98 28.51 -4.91 -6.74
CA ASP A 98 29.49 -4.51 -7.75
C ASP A 98 29.73 -3.00 -7.68
N PHE A 99 30.99 -2.61 -7.52
CA PHE A 99 31.42 -1.22 -7.43
C PHE A 99 32.40 -0.90 -8.54
N ASP A 100 32.05 0.04 -9.43
CA ASP A 100 32.95 0.54 -10.48
C ASP A 100 33.69 1.80 -9.97
N LYS A 101 35.02 1.84 -10.10
CA LYS A 101 35.84 2.97 -9.63
C LYS A 101 35.39 4.30 -10.23
N LYS A 102 34.91 4.28 -11.49
CA LYS A 102 34.50 5.50 -12.20
C LYS A 102 33.28 6.18 -11.58
N ASP A 103 32.40 5.43 -10.91
CA ASP A 103 31.12 5.95 -10.40
C ASP A 103 31.31 6.78 -9.12
N PHE A 104 32.51 6.72 -8.53
CA PHE A 104 32.85 7.40 -7.28
C PHE A 104 33.67 8.68 -7.49
N ASN A 105 33.91 9.12 -8.74
CA ASN A 105 34.60 10.37 -9.08
C ASN A 105 35.89 10.62 -8.29
N GLY A 106 36.69 9.57 -8.06
CA GLY A 106 37.95 9.64 -7.31
C GLY A 106 37.82 9.69 -5.79
N LYS A 107 36.60 9.63 -5.21
CA LYS A 107 36.38 9.56 -3.76
C LYS A 107 36.78 8.21 -3.15
N CYS A 108 36.67 7.14 -3.94
CA CYS A 108 37.08 5.78 -3.56
C CYS A 108 37.97 5.21 -4.68
N ASN A 109 39.21 4.84 -4.35
CA ASN A 109 40.16 4.32 -5.34
C ASN A 109 40.80 3.00 -4.90
N THR A 110 41.03 2.85 -3.60
CA THR A 110 41.67 1.68 -3.00
C THR A 110 40.65 0.70 -2.45
N ILE A 111 41.06 -0.55 -2.23
CA ILE A 111 40.24 -1.55 -1.53
C ILE A 111 39.77 -1.04 -0.17
N TYR A 112 40.65 -0.36 0.56
CA TYR A 112 40.34 0.23 1.87
C TYR A 112 39.19 1.22 1.75
N ASP A 113 39.25 2.16 0.81
CA ASP A 113 38.20 3.17 0.60
C ASP A 113 36.83 2.52 0.35
N PHE A 114 36.77 1.51 -0.51
CA PHE A 114 35.53 0.81 -0.83
C PHE A 114 35.00 0.01 0.34
N THR A 115 35.86 -0.69 1.08
CA THR A 115 35.44 -1.46 2.25
C THR A 115 34.96 -0.57 3.39
N GLU A 116 35.65 0.53 3.68
CA GLU A 116 35.23 1.49 4.70
C GLU A 116 33.95 2.21 4.30
N TYR A 117 33.83 2.61 3.03
CA TYR A 117 32.59 3.21 2.53
C TYR A 117 31.41 2.24 2.62
N PHE A 118 31.61 0.97 2.25
CA PHE A 118 30.58 -0.06 2.38
C PHE A 118 30.18 -0.29 3.84
N LYS A 119 31.13 -0.39 4.77
CA LYS A 119 30.85 -0.52 6.21
C LYS A 119 30.12 0.71 6.75
N ALA A 120 30.55 1.92 6.39
CA ALA A 120 29.93 3.16 6.85
C ALA A 120 28.47 3.30 6.37
N THR A 121 28.17 2.84 5.16
CA THR A 121 26.83 2.95 4.56
C THR A 121 25.89 1.81 4.93
N THR A 122 26.41 0.60 5.15
CA THR A 122 25.59 -0.60 5.38
C THR A 122 25.71 -1.18 6.79
N GLY A 123 26.80 -0.92 7.49
CA GLY A 123 27.13 -1.56 8.77
C GLY A 123 27.26 -3.08 8.69
N LEU A 124 27.37 -3.66 7.48
CA LEU A 124 27.49 -5.09 7.29
C LEU A 124 28.95 -5.53 7.37
N PHE A 125 29.15 -6.73 7.91
CA PHE A 125 30.44 -7.40 7.88
C PHE A 125 30.78 -7.83 6.45
N ILE A 126 32.02 -7.61 6.03
CA ILE A 126 32.52 -7.98 4.69
C ILE A 126 33.21 -9.33 4.81
N HIS A 127 32.75 -10.32 4.06
CA HIS A 127 33.33 -11.67 4.08
C HIS A 127 34.37 -11.87 2.97
N PHE A 128 34.11 -11.35 1.78
CA PHE A 128 35.07 -11.41 0.66
C PHE A 128 35.05 -10.12 -0.16
N VAL A 129 36.22 -9.77 -0.70
CA VAL A 129 36.39 -8.72 -1.69
C VAL A 129 37.18 -9.26 -2.87
N VAL A 130 36.66 -9.04 -4.07
CA VAL A 130 37.30 -9.43 -5.33
C VAL A 130 37.61 -8.17 -6.12
N ASP A 131 38.87 -7.94 -6.49
CA ASP A 131 39.23 -6.94 -7.47
C ASP A 131 38.84 -7.46 -8.85
N SER A 132 37.89 -6.78 -9.49
CA SER A 132 37.38 -7.13 -10.82
C SER A 132 38.19 -6.48 -11.95
N GLY A 133 39.27 -5.77 -11.61
CA GLY A 133 40.14 -4.99 -12.47
C GLY A 133 39.76 -3.51 -12.49
N ASN A 134 38.51 -3.20 -12.82
CA ASN A 134 38.00 -1.82 -12.90
C ASN A 134 37.24 -1.38 -11.63
N GLY A 135 37.17 -2.24 -10.63
CA GLY A 135 36.23 -2.11 -9.53
C GLY A 135 36.43 -3.20 -8.50
N TYR A 136 35.53 -3.26 -7.52
CA TYR A 136 35.55 -4.28 -6.49
C TYR A 136 34.18 -4.93 -6.35
N HIS A 137 34.17 -6.25 -6.19
CA HIS A 137 32.98 -6.97 -5.75
C HIS A 137 33.09 -7.24 -4.26
N ILE A 138 32.08 -6.82 -3.51
CA ILE A 138 31.99 -7.07 -2.07
C ILE A 138 30.92 -8.13 -1.83
N TYR A 139 31.26 -9.12 -1.01
CA TYR A 139 30.36 -10.22 -0.65
C TYR A 139 30.07 -10.26 0.84
N VAL A 140 28.80 -10.53 1.15
CA VAL A 140 28.30 -10.67 2.52
C VAL A 140 27.56 -12.00 2.65
N GLY A 141 27.87 -12.78 3.67
CA GLY A 141 27.31 -14.10 3.92
C GLY A 141 25.91 -14.02 4.51
N ILE A 142 25.00 -14.81 3.94
CA ILE A 142 23.64 -15.01 4.45
C ILE A 142 23.36 -16.47 4.72
N GLU A 143 22.36 -16.72 5.56
CA GLU A 143 21.79 -18.06 5.73
C GLU A 143 21.23 -18.57 4.41
N GLU A 144 21.13 -19.88 4.28
CA GLU A 144 20.55 -20.52 3.09
C GLU A 144 19.15 -19.97 2.81
N THR A 145 18.88 -19.64 1.55
CA THR A 145 17.53 -19.31 1.11
C THR A 145 17.26 -19.80 -0.30
N THR A 146 16.03 -20.26 -0.52
CA THR A 146 15.46 -20.51 -1.84
C THR A 146 14.55 -19.37 -2.33
N ASP A 147 14.28 -18.37 -1.48
CA ASP A 147 13.52 -17.18 -1.85
C ASP A 147 14.43 -16.18 -2.57
N ILE A 148 14.77 -16.52 -3.82
CA ILE A 148 15.70 -15.75 -4.67
C ILE A 148 15.17 -14.33 -4.90
N ALA A 149 13.86 -14.17 -5.07
CA ALA A 149 13.24 -12.86 -5.24
C ALA A 149 13.46 -11.95 -4.02
N ARG A 150 13.26 -12.48 -2.80
CA ARG A 150 13.44 -11.73 -1.56
C ARG A 150 14.89 -11.33 -1.31
N VAL A 151 15.84 -12.25 -1.49
CA VAL A 151 17.26 -11.92 -1.34
C VAL A 151 17.69 -10.88 -2.37
N THR A 152 17.24 -10.98 -3.62
CA THR A 152 17.50 -9.96 -4.65
C THR A 152 16.94 -8.58 -4.28
N ASP A 153 15.72 -8.50 -3.71
CA ASP A 153 15.20 -7.23 -3.17
C ASP A 153 16.10 -6.67 -2.07
N ILE A 154 16.48 -7.49 -1.10
CA ILE A 154 17.37 -7.09 0.01
C ILE A 154 18.71 -6.58 -0.54
N THR A 155 19.35 -7.32 -1.45
CA THR A 155 20.61 -6.90 -2.09
C THR A 155 20.44 -5.55 -2.79
N ARG A 156 19.36 -5.37 -3.56
CA ARG A 156 19.10 -4.11 -4.29
C ARG A 156 18.98 -2.92 -3.35
N ARG A 157 18.39 -3.12 -2.17
CA ARG A 157 18.21 -2.06 -1.17
C ARG A 157 19.51 -1.66 -0.51
N TYR A 158 20.36 -2.63 -0.17
CA TYR A 158 21.71 -2.35 0.31
C TYR A 158 22.56 -1.68 -0.77
N ALA A 159 22.48 -2.15 -2.03
CA ALA A 159 23.18 -1.54 -3.16
C ALA A 159 22.79 -0.06 -3.35
N ALA A 160 21.51 0.27 -3.19
CA ALA A 160 21.05 1.66 -3.27
C ALA A 160 21.59 2.54 -2.12
N LEU A 161 21.82 1.98 -0.94
CA LEU A 161 22.42 2.69 0.20
C LEU A 161 23.93 2.86 0.03
N SER A 162 24.61 1.81 -0.46
CA SER A 162 26.06 1.80 -0.62
C SER A 162 26.54 2.35 -1.96
N GLY A 163 25.65 2.67 -2.90
CA GLY A 163 26.04 3.14 -4.24
C GLY A 163 26.61 2.06 -5.16
N ALA A 164 26.37 0.78 -4.86
CA ALA A 164 26.72 -0.32 -5.77
C ALA A 164 25.85 -0.29 -7.04
N ASP A 165 26.35 -0.84 -8.15
CA ASP A 165 25.65 -0.86 -9.44
C ASP A 165 24.33 -1.66 -9.34
N LEU A 166 23.22 -0.92 -9.37
CA LEU A 166 21.87 -1.48 -9.31
C LEU A 166 21.52 -2.30 -10.55
N ALA A 167 22.15 -2.02 -11.70
CA ALA A 167 21.88 -2.74 -12.94
C ALA A 167 22.33 -4.20 -12.87
N ASN A 168 23.34 -4.50 -12.05
CA ASN A 168 23.86 -5.85 -11.87
C ASN A 168 23.06 -6.68 -10.84
N ILE A 169 22.08 -6.08 -10.15
CA ILE A 169 21.26 -6.80 -9.15
C ILE A 169 20.03 -7.45 -9.80
N SER A 170 20.08 -8.77 -9.96
CA SER A 170 19.00 -9.61 -10.50
C SER A 170 18.86 -10.95 -9.76
N GLN A 171 17.82 -11.73 -10.08
CA GLN A 171 17.67 -13.08 -9.52
C GLN A 171 18.78 -14.01 -10.03
N ALA A 172 19.12 -13.94 -11.31
CA ALA A 172 20.26 -14.64 -11.90
C ALA A 172 21.56 -13.81 -11.87
N GLN A 173 21.76 -13.02 -10.80
CA GLN A 173 22.94 -12.17 -10.63
C GLN A 173 24.23 -12.99 -10.75
N SER A 174 25.16 -12.45 -11.52
CA SER A 174 26.48 -13.04 -11.72
C SER A 174 27.56 -11.98 -11.62
N LEU A 175 28.64 -12.27 -10.91
CA LEU A 175 29.80 -11.39 -10.73
C LEU A 175 31.05 -12.07 -11.31
N ARG A 176 32.11 -11.29 -11.56
CA ARG A 176 33.36 -11.84 -12.14
C ARG A 176 33.90 -12.97 -11.28
N LEU A 177 34.26 -14.06 -11.93
CA LEU A 177 34.86 -15.24 -11.32
C LEU A 177 36.34 -14.96 -10.98
N PRO A 178 36.78 -15.09 -9.72
CA PRO A 178 38.20 -14.98 -9.38
C PRO A 178 39.08 -15.99 -10.10
N ASN A 179 40.38 -15.69 -10.18
CA ASN A 179 41.38 -16.45 -10.93
C ASN A 179 41.11 -16.54 -12.43
N THR A 180 40.40 -15.54 -12.98
CA THR A 180 40.16 -15.34 -14.42
C THR A 180 40.67 -13.96 -14.87
N ILE A 181 40.50 -13.64 -16.16
CA ILE A 181 40.96 -12.39 -16.75
C ILE A 181 39.75 -11.57 -17.23
N ASN A 182 39.77 -10.28 -16.92
CA ASN A 182 38.85 -9.28 -17.44
C ASN A 182 39.41 -8.70 -18.75
N TYR A 183 38.72 -9.00 -19.86
CA TYR A 183 39.04 -8.58 -21.22
C TYR A 183 38.15 -7.42 -21.72
N LYS A 184 37.46 -6.70 -20.81
CA LYS A 184 36.61 -5.55 -21.16
C LYS A 184 37.37 -4.50 -21.97
N ASP A 185 38.65 -4.30 -21.67
CA ASP A 185 39.61 -3.63 -22.55
C ASP A 185 40.62 -4.67 -23.07
N PRO A 186 40.50 -5.11 -24.34
CA PRO A 186 41.42 -6.11 -24.91
C PRO A 186 42.88 -5.66 -24.96
N ALA A 187 43.14 -4.35 -24.96
CA ALA A 187 44.51 -3.81 -24.95
C ALA A 187 45.15 -3.86 -23.56
N LYS A 188 44.33 -3.97 -22.50
CA LYS A 188 44.78 -4.00 -21.11
C LYS A 188 43.99 -5.04 -20.29
N PRO A 189 44.21 -6.34 -20.54
CA PRO A 189 43.57 -7.39 -19.74
C PRO A 189 43.99 -7.28 -18.28
N MET A 190 43.02 -7.46 -17.36
CA MET A 190 43.25 -7.33 -15.92
C MET A 190 42.89 -8.63 -15.20
N ALA A 191 43.74 -9.08 -14.27
CA ALA A 191 43.44 -10.25 -13.46
C ALA A 191 42.27 -9.96 -12.50
N VAL A 192 41.41 -10.95 -12.29
CA VAL A 192 40.35 -10.92 -11.29
C VAL A 192 40.83 -11.68 -10.06
N ASN A 193 41.12 -10.97 -8.98
CA ASN A 193 41.78 -11.54 -7.80
C ASN A 193 40.92 -11.41 -6.56
N ILE A 194 40.93 -12.42 -5.70
CA ILE A 194 40.49 -12.23 -4.32
C ILE A 194 41.53 -11.37 -3.63
N VAL A 195 41.10 -10.27 -3.03
CA VAL A 195 42.00 -9.26 -2.41
C VAL A 195 41.72 -9.07 -0.92
N ALA A 196 40.58 -9.56 -0.43
CA ALA A 196 40.33 -9.77 0.97
C ALA A 196 39.37 -10.96 1.14
N GLY A 197 39.56 -11.76 2.18
CA GLY A 197 38.72 -12.91 2.51
C GLY A 197 38.74 -13.15 4.02
N TYR A 198 37.60 -13.49 4.59
CA TYR A 198 37.47 -13.78 6.00
C TYR A 198 37.85 -15.23 6.29
N ILE A 199 38.65 -15.44 7.34
CA ILE A 199 38.98 -16.77 7.84
C ILE A 199 37.78 -17.31 8.61
N ASN A 200 37.32 -18.51 8.24
CA ASN A 200 36.17 -19.15 8.86
C ASN A 200 36.50 -19.61 10.30
N ASP A 201 36.39 -18.70 11.27
CA ASP A 201 36.56 -18.95 12.70
C ASP A 201 35.22 -18.96 13.45
N ASP A 202 35.24 -19.15 14.77
CA ASP A 202 34.03 -19.19 15.62
C ASP A 202 33.21 -17.88 15.62
N ARG A 203 33.75 -16.79 15.06
CA ARG A 203 33.08 -15.50 14.91
C ARG A 203 32.41 -15.35 13.54
N PHE A 204 32.62 -16.29 12.61
CA PHE A 204 31.92 -16.35 11.33
C PHE A 204 30.41 -16.49 11.55
N ARG A 205 29.66 -15.47 11.13
CA ARG A 205 28.20 -15.50 11.16
C ARG A 205 27.63 -15.08 9.82
N ARG A 206 26.64 -15.87 9.38
CA ARG A 206 25.78 -15.58 8.24
C ARG A 206 24.57 -14.80 8.73
N TYR A 207 24.15 -13.79 7.97
CA TYR A 207 22.97 -13.01 8.33
C TYR A 207 21.68 -13.71 7.88
N SER A 208 20.67 -13.75 8.74
CA SER A 208 19.31 -14.12 8.32
C SER A 208 18.68 -13.00 7.48
N LEU A 209 17.81 -13.36 6.53
CA LEU A 209 17.10 -12.36 5.72
C LEU A 209 16.22 -11.44 6.59
N ASP A 210 15.65 -11.96 7.67
CA ASP A 210 14.85 -11.17 8.61
C ASP A 210 15.70 -10.11 9.34
N TYR A 211 16.90 -10.48 9.79
CA TYR A 211 17.85 -9.53 10.38
C TYR A 211 18.20 -8.43 9.38
N LEU A 212 18.59 -8.79 8.15
CA LEU A 212 18.97 -7.85 7.10
C LEU A 212 17.84 -6.87 6.78
N GLU A 213 16.60 -7.36 6.70
CA GLU A 213 15.46 -6.49 6.47
C GLU A 213 15.17 -5.54 7.64
N SER A 214 15.32 -6.02 8.87
CA SER A 214 15.18 -5.20 10.08
C SER A 214 16.27 -4.13 10.15
N HIS A 215 17.51 -4.50 9.82
CA HIS A 215 18.66 -3.61 9.76
C HIS A 215 18.50 -2.55 8.66
N LEU A 216 18.11 -2.95 7.44
CA LEU A 216 17.76 -2.03 6.35
C LEU A 216 16.73 -0.99 6.76
N ARG A 217 15.67 -1.38 7.47
CA ARG A 217 14.64 -0.41 7.92
C ARG A 217 15.23 0.68 8.82
N LYS A 218 16.20 0.33 9.67
CA LYS A 218 16.88 1.30 10.53
C LYS A 218 17.74 2.24 9.68
N LEU A 219 18.54 1.70 8.77
CA LEU A 219 19.41 2.47 7.88
C LEU A 219 18.62 3.41 6.97
N GLU A 220 17.57 2.91 6.31
CA GLU A 220 16.71 3.70 5.43
C GLU A 220 16.02 4.84 6.19
N LYS A 221 15.57 4.58 7.43
CA LYS A 221 15.01 5.62 8.30
C LYS A 221 16.04 6.70 8.63
N THR A 222 17.27 6.32 8.98
CA THR A 222 18.37 7.25 9.27
C THR A 222 18.77 8.06 8.04
N ALA A 223 18.79 7.44 6.86
CA ALA A 223 19.09 8.07 5.58
C ALA A 223 17.96 8.97 5.05
N GLY A 224 16.86 9.13 5.80
CA GLY A 224 15.69 9.90 5.35
C GLY A 224 14.93 9.25 4.20
N ILE A 225 15.27 8.02 3.83
CA ILE A 225 14.59 7.21 2.82
C ILE A 225 13.29 6.71 3.46
N ARG A 226 12.24 7.53 3.33
CA ARG A 226 10.87 7.11 3.66
C ARG A 226 10.44 6.07 2.65
N ARG A 227 10.52 4.81 3.02
CA ARG A 227 9.76 3.77 2.33
C ARG A 227 8.36 3.68 2.92
N PRO A 228 7.35 3.43 2.08
CA PRO A 228 6.08 2.94 2.55
C PRO A 228 6.32 1.71 3.43
N SER A 229 5.91 1.79 4.68
CA SER A 229 6.24 0.83 5.74
C SER A 229 5.89 -0.61 5.35
N LYS A 230 6.87 -1.53 5.39
CA LYS A 230 6.68 -2.98 5.11
C LYS A 230 5.53 -3.59 5.92
N LYS A 231 4.62 -4.23 5.19
CA LYS A 231 3.75 -5.37 5.55
C LYS A 231 2.91 -5.19 6.83
N LYS A 232 1.98 -4.24 6.81
CA LYS A 232 0.64 -4.56 7.34
C LYS A 232 -0.14 -5.04 6.13
N ASN A 233 -0.56 -6.32 6.13
CA ASN A 233 -1.49 -6.88 5.15
C ASN A 233 -2.49 -5.78 4.74
N ILE A 234 -2.44 -5.32 3.49
CA ILE A 234 -3.39 -4.32 2.99
C ILE A 234 -4.82 -4.87 3.13
N ARG A 235 -4.98 -6.20 3.12
CA ARG A 235 -6.18 -6.95 3.53
C ARG A 235 -6.78 -6.53 4.88
N LYS A 236 -5.95 -6.16 5.87
CA LYS A 236 -6.37 -5.64 7.18
C LYS A 236 -6.54 -4.11 7.20
N LYS A 237 -5.94 -3.39 6.23
CA LYS A 237 -6.01 -1.92 6.11
C LYS A 237 -7.36 -1.47 5.54
N PHE A 238 -8.02 -2.31 4.73
CA PHE A 238 -9.31 -2.02 4.08
C PHE A 238 -10.39 -3.06 4.45
N LYS A 239 -10.91 -3.03 5.69
CA LYS A 239 -12.11 -3.81 6.04
C LYS A 239 -13.35 -3.21 5.34
N GLY A 240 -14.25 -4.06 4.85
CA GLY A 240 -15.53 -3.63 4.26
C GLY A 240 -15.50 -3.30 2.76
N MET A 241 -14.47 -3.73 2.02
CA MET A 241 -14.43 -3.57 0.57
C MET A 241 -15.63 -4.25 -0.09
N TYR A 242 -16.15 -3.67 -1.18
CA TYR A 242 -17.14 -4.37 -1.99
C TYR A 242 -16.56 -5.71 -2.47
N PRO A 243 -17.32 -6.81 -2.44
CA PRO A 243 -16.80 -8.13 -2.80
C PRO A 243 -16.11 -8.17 -4.17
N CYS A 244 -16.64 -7.44 -5.17
CA CYS A 244 -16.01 -7.35 -6.48
C CYS A 244 -14.64 -6.64 -6.48
N ILE A 245 -14.45 -5.62 -5.64
CA ILE A 245 -13.15 -4.96 -5.48
C ILE A 245 -12.21 -5.87 -4.70
N SER A 246 -12.71 -6.53 -3.66
CA SER A 246 -11.95 -7.49 -2.87
C SER A 246 -11.44 -8.67 -3.71
N ASN A 247 -12.27 -9.20 -4.61
CA ASN A 247 -11.91 -10.29 -5.51
C ASN A 247 -10.83 -9.87 -6.52
N ILE A 248 -11.01 -8.71 -7.17
CA ILE A 248 -10.01 -8.16 -8.10
C ILE A 248 -8.68 -7.94 -7.38
N MET A 249 -8.72 -7.37 -6.17
CA MET A 249 -7.55 -7.08 -5.34
C MET A 249 -6.81 -8.35 -4.88
N SER A 250 -7.57 -9.35 -4.42
CA SER A 250 -6.99 -10.54 -3.76
C SER A 250 -6.46 -11.57 -4.73
N ASN A 251 -7.12 -11.74 -5.88
CA ASN A 251 -6.80 -12.80 -6.83
C ASN A 251 -5.98 -12.28 -8.02
N GLY A 252 -5.86 -10.96 -8.18
CA GLY A 252 -5.36 -10.38 -9.42
C GLY A 252 -6.33 -10.58 -10.59
N VAL A 253 -5.92 -10.14 -11.79
CA VAL A 253 -6.69 -10.28 -13.02
C VAL A 253 -5.80 -10.70 -14.19
N PRO A 254 -6.30 -11.45 -15.17
CA PRO A 254 -5.52 -11.90 -16.32
C PRO A 254 -5.24 -10.75 -17.32
N LYS A 255 -4.38 -11.05 -18.30
CA LYS A 255 -4.06 -10.16 -19.42
C LYS A 255 -5.34 -9.81 -20.20
N GLY A 256 -5.50 -8.52 -20.53
CA GLY A 256 -6.69 -7.97 -21.19
C GLY A 256 -7.59 -7.15 -20.27
N GLU A 257 -7.64 -7.49 -18.98
CA GLU A 257 -8.53 -6.84 -18.00
C GLU A 257 -7.80 -5.86 -17.07
N ARG A 258 -6.46 -6.00 -16.98
CA ARG A 258 -5.57 -5.26 -16.05
C ARG A 258 -5.72 -3.74 -16.12
N ASN A 259 -5.78 -3.12 -17.29
CA ASN A 259 -5.90 -1.65 -17.38
C ASN A 259 -7.23 -1.13 -16.82
N LYS A 260 -8.32 -1.80 -17.21
CA LYS A 260 -9.68 -1.47 -16.80
C LYS A 260 -9.86 -1.70 -15.29
N CYS A 261 -9.36 -2.82 -14.77
CA CYS A 261 -9.38 -3.13 -13.33
C CYS A 261 -8.47 -2.21 -12.52
N LEU A 262 -7.28 -1.84 -13.02
CA LEU A 262 -6.40 -0.84 -12.41
C LEU A 262 -7.13 0.48 -12.24
N GLY A 263 -7.73 1.00 -13.31
CA GLY A 263 -8.47 2.26 -13.25
C GLY A 263 -9.66 2.20 -12.28
N ARG A 264 -10.32 1.05 -12.17
CA ARG A 264 -11.39 0.82 -11.17
C ARG A 264 -10.86 0.80 -9.74
N LEU A 265 -9.77 0.09 -9.47
CA LEU A 265 -9.14 0.06 -8.14
C LEU A 265 -8.64 1.45 -7.73
N VAL A 266 -8.01 2.18 -8.65
CA VAL A 266 -7.59 3.57 -8.44
C VAL A 266 -8.79 4.46 -8.11
N SER A 267 -9.88 4.35 -8.88
CA SER A 267 -11.11 5.10 -8.60
C SER A 267 -11.73 4.70 -7.25
N TYR A 268 -11.70 3.42 -6.90
CA TYR A 268 -12.16 2.96 -5.59
C TYR A 268 -11.33 3.55 -4.45
N PHE A 269 -10.00 3.50 -4.54
CA PHE A 269 -9.13 4.04 -3.50
C PHE A 269 -9.23 5.55 -3.36
N ARG A 270 -9.34 6.26 -4.48
CA ARG A 270 -9.47 7.72 -4.51
C ARG A 270 -10.84 8.18 -4.02
N ASP A 271 -11.90 7.59 -4.53
CA ASP A 271 -13.25 8.14 -4.42
C ASP A 271 -14.10 7.47 -3.33
N ILE A 272 -13.91 6.16 -3.09
CA ILE A 272 -14.66 5.37 -2.12
C ILE A 272 -13.88 5.19 -0.80
N ALA A 273 -12.71 4.55 -0.84
CA ALA A 273 -11.88 4.32 0.36
C ALA A 273 -11.15 5.58 0.84
N ARG A 274 -11.03 6.60 -0.03
CA ARG A 274 -10.41 7.92 0.22
C ARG A 274 -9.05 7.85 0.92
N VAL A 275 -8.21 6.92 0.49
CA VAL A 275 -6.84 6.85 0.98
C VAL A 275 -5.94 7.82 0.24
N ASP A 276 -4.83 8.19 0.89
CA ASP A 276 -3.81 9.02 0.28
C ASP A 276 -3.15 8.31 -0.91
N THR A 277 -2.57 9.10 -1.82
CA THR A 277 -1.95 8.63 -3.06
C THR A 277 -0.88 7.57 -2.81
N GLU A 278 -0.10 7.72 -1.73
CA GLU A 278 0.99 6.81 -1.38
C GLU A 278 0.41 5.45 -0.97
N THR A 279 -0.55 5.43 -0.04
CA THR A 279 -1.27 4.22 0.36
C THR A 279 -1.99 3.54 -0.81
N ALA A 280 -2.59 4.31 -1.73
CA ALA A 280 -3.24 3.74 -2.90
C ALA A 280 -2.24 3.12 -3.88
N LEU A 281 -1.11 3.79 -4.12
CA LEU A 281 -0.06 3.28 -4.98
C LEU A 281 0.57 2.01 -4.41
N GLU A 282 0.81 1.96 -3.10
CA GLU A 282 1.24 0.73 -2.40
C GLU A 282 0.30 -0.44 -2.70
N ALA A 283 -1.02 -0.23 -2.56
CA ALA A 283 -2.03 -1.26 -2.79
C ALA A 283 -2.06 -1.73 -4.24
N ILE A 284 -1.85 -0.81 -5.18
CA ILE A 284 -1.82 -1.10 -6.60
C ILE A 284 -0.56 -1.89 -7.00
N ILE A 285 0.61 -1.58 -6.42
CA ILE A 285 1.84 -2.35 -6.64
C ILE A 285 1.68 -3.77 -6.10
N GLU A 286 1.10 -3.95 -4.90
CA GLU A 286 0.82 -5.27 -4.34
C GLU A 286 -0.15 -6.07 -5.22
N TRP A 287 -1.24 -5.44 -5.67
CA TRP A 287 -2.18 -6.04 -6.60
C TRP A 287 -1.52 -6.42 -7.94
N ASN A 288 -0.62 -5.58 -8.44
CA ASN A 288 0.11 -5.84 -9.67
C ASN A 288 0.93 -7.12 -9.59
N ASN A 289 1.56 -7.39 -8.44
CA ASN A 289 2.29 -8.63 -8.21
C ASN A 289 1.36 -9.85 -8.26
N SER A 290 0.15 -9.73 -7.72
CA SER A 290 -0.85 -10.79 -7.79
C SER A 290 -1.28 -11.07 -9.24
N CYS A 291 -1.40 -10.04 -10.07
CA CYS A 291 -1.66 -10.19 -11.50
C CYS A 291 -0.48 -10.83 -12.26
N SER A 292 0.75 -10.54 -11.83
CA SER A 292 1.98 -11.08 -12.45
C SER A 292 2.15 -12.60 -12.26
N ASN A 293 1.45 -13.20 -11.29
CA ASN A 293 1.36 -14.65 -11.11
C ASN A 293 0.37 -15.31 -12.08
N LEU A 294 -0.44 -14.53 -12.80
CA LEU A 294 -1.45 -15.01 -13.75
C LEU A 294 -1.02 -14.83 -15.21
N CYS A 295 0.20 -14.37 -15.47
CA CYS A 295 0.70 -14.13 -16.82
C CYS A 295 2.18 -14.53 -16.97
N SER A 296 2.61 -14.73 -18.20
CA SER A 296 4.03 -15.00 -18.51
C SER A 296 4.91 -13.79 -18.17
N GLU A 297 6.22 -14.01 -18.03
CA GLU A 297 7.16 -12.96 -17.64
C GLU A 297 7.19 -11.77 -18.62
N ALA A 298 7.09 -12.05 -19.93
CA ALA A 298 7.00 -11.03 -20.99
C ALA A 298 5.73 -10.16 -20.91
N GLU A 299 4.73 -10.57 -20.15
CA GLU A 299 3.43 -9.91 -20.03
C GLU A 299 3.26 -9.18 -18.68
N ARG A 300 4.26 -9.30 -17.80
CA ARG A 300 4.28 -8.61 -16.50
C ARG A 300 4.53 -7.12 -16.73
N LYS A 301 3.72 -6.28 -16.09
CA LYS A 301 4.01 -4.84 -16.03
C LYS A 301 5.07 -4.57 -14.97
N THR A 302 6.08 -3.82 -15.35
CA THR A 302 7.10 -3.29 -14.45
C THR A 302 6.47 -2.28 -13.48
N ASP A 303 7.13 -2.06 -12.33
CA ASP A 303 6.70 -1.04 -11.37
C ASP A 303 6.60 0.35 -12.02
N LYS A 304 7.52 0.67 -12.93
CA LYS A 304 7.53 1.95 -13.65
C LYS A 304 6.28 2.15 -14.49
N GLU A 305 5.87 1.12 -15.24
CA GLU A 305 4.65 1.17 -16.06
C GLU A 305 3.39 1.28 -15.20
N ILE A 306 3.33 0.53 -14.09
CA ILE A 306 2.21 0.60 -13.17
C ILE A 306 2.12 1.94 -12.46
N ILE A 307 3.23 2.51 -12.01
CA ILE A 307 3.26 3.83 -11.41
C ILE A 307 2.76 4.87 -12.42
N SER A 308 3.20 4.77 -13.68
CA SER A 308 2.74 5.66 -14.75
C SER A 308 1.23 5.54 -15.01
N ASP A 309 0.72 4.32 -15.15
CA ASP A 309 -0.71 4.08 -15.36
C ASP A 309 -1.55 4.49 -14.14
N PHE A 310 -1.05 4.22 -12.93
CA PHE A 310 -1.65 4.67 -11.68
C PHE A 310 -1.79 6.19 -11.67
N ASN A 311 -0.71 6.93 -11.92
CA ASN A 311 -0.74 8.40 -11.92
C ASN A 311 -1.71 8.92 -12.97
N ARG A 312 -1.73 8.32 -14.17
CA ARG A 312 -2.70 8.67 -15.22
C ARG A 312 -4.14 8.54 -14.75
N TYR A 313 -4.50 7.43 -14.09
CA TYR A 313 -5.85 7.25 -13.55
C TYR A 313 -6.13 8.10 -12.31
N TRP A 314 -5.12 8.33 -11.48
CA TRP A 314 -5.23 9.09 -10.24
C TRP A 314 -5.55 10.56 -10.53
N GLU A 315 -4.80 11.16 -11.45
CA GLU A 315 -4.93 12.55 -11.90
C GLU A 315 -6.15 12.76 -12.81
N ASN A 316 -6.45 11.79 -13.69
CA ASN A 316 -7.56 11.92 -14.63
C ASN A 316 -8.89 11.39 -14.07
N ARG A 317 -9.72 12.31 -13.58
CA ARG A 317 -11.05 12.03 -13.02
C ARG A 317 -12.17 11.84 -14.05
N LYS A 318 -11.88 11.92 -15.35
CA LYS A 318 -12.90 11.85 -16.40
C LYS A 318 -13.42 10.42 -16.64
N TYR A 319 -12.68 9.40 -16.21
CA TYR A 319 -13.07 8.00 -16.40
C TYR A 319 -14.04 7.55 -15.30
N ASN A 320 -15.28 7.24 -15.66
CA ASN A 320 -16.26 6.62 -14.75
C ASN A 320 -16.11 5.09 -14.78
N LEU A 321 -15.24 4.54 -13.92
CA LEU A 321 -14.94 3.11 -13.84
C LEU A 321 -15.57 2.44 -12.61
N LEU A 322 -16.37 3.19 -11.85
CA LEU A 322 -17.18 2.73 -10.73
C LEU A 322 -18.61 2.43 -11.19
N GLY A 323 -19.34 1.61 -10.44
CA GLY A 323 -20.68 1.14 -10.82
C GLY A 323 -20.82 -0.37 -10.71
N CYS A 324 -22.07 -0.85 -10.77
CA CYS A 324 -22.42 -2.27 -10.78
C CYS A 324 -22.62 -2.78 -12.21
N VAL A 325 -22.86 -4.09 -12.36
CA VAL A 325 -23.22 -4.70 -13.64
C VAL A 325 -24.53 -4.06 -14.14
N SER A 326 -24.48 -3.39 -15.29
CA SER A 326 -25.62 -2.76 -15.97
C SER A 326 -25.32 -2.61 -17.47
N GLU A 327 -26.37 -2.47 -18.30
CA GLU A 327 -26.21 -2.31 -19.76
C GLU A 327 -25.43 -1.05 -20.15
N SER A 328 -25.53 0.01 -19.35
CA SER A 328 -24.83 1.29 -19.56
C SER A 328 -23.37 1.30 -19.09
N ASN A 329 -22.89 0.23 -18.43
CA ASN A 329 -21.55 0.19 -17.85
C ASN A 329 -20.58 -0.60 -18.74
N SER A 330 -19.63 0.11 -19.36
CA SER A 330 -18.58 -0.45 -20.22
C SER A 330 -17.62 -1.46 -19.55
N MET A 331 -17.74 -1.64 -18.23
CA MET A 331 -17.02 -2.62 -17.44
C MET A 331 -17.85 -3.89 -17.15
N SER A 332 -19.14 -3.93 -17.49
CA SER A 332 -20.06 -4.99 -17.04
C SER A 332 -19.58 -6.41 -17.39
N GLU A 333 -19.08 -6.63 -18.60
CA GLU A 333 -18.54 -7.94 -19.03
C GLU A 333 -17.40 -8.45 -18.15
N ILE A 334 -16.53 -7.53 -17.69
CA ILE A 334 -15.44 -7.83 -16.77
C ILE A 334 -16.00 -8.02 -15.35
N LEU A 335 -16.90 -7.13 -14.93
CA LEU A 335 -17.43 -7.12 -13.56
C LEU A 335 -18.24 -8.36 -13.20
N ILE A 336 -18.95 -8.96 -14.17
CA ILE A 336 -19.69 -10.21 -13.95
C ILE A 336 -18.77 -11.31 -13.40
N LYS A 337 -17.52 -11.39 -13.87
CA LYS A 337 -16.53 -12.41 -13.46
C LYS A 337 -16.10 -12.27 -12.00
N TYR A 338 -16.15 -11.05 -11.46
CA TYR A 338 -15.67 -10.73 -10.11
C TYR A 338 -16.81 -10.43 -9.13
N CYS A 339 -18.05 -10.29 -9.62
CA CYS A 339 -19.20 -9.94 -8.80
C CYS A 339 -19.66 -11.14 -7.97
N ASP A 340 -19.55 -11.02 -6.65
CA ASP A 340 -20.23 -11.92 -5.73
C ASP A 340 -21.59 -11.32 -5.37
N LYS A 341 -22.61 -11.57 -6.20
CA LYS A 341 -23.96 -11.03 -6.02
C LYS A 341 -24.57 -11.48 -4.69
N ALA A 342 -24.34 -12.73 -4.27
CA ALA A 342 -24.93 -13.30 -3.06
C ALA A 342 -24.46 -12.60 -1.78
N ASN A 343 -23.16 -12.26 -1.71
CA ASN A 343 -22.59 -11.60 -0.54
C ASN A 343 -22.44 -10.08 -0.69
N CYS A 344 -22.81 -9.51 -1.84
CA CYS A 344 -22.73 -8.07 -2.07
C CYS A 344 -23.82 -7.32 -1.31
N PRO A 345 -23.45 -6.34 -0.45
CA PRO A 345 -24.43 -5.51 0.25
C PRO A 345 -25.41 -4.77 -0.67
N LYS A 346 -25.05 -4.55 -1.95
CA LYS A 346 -25.91 -3.91 -2.95
C LYS A 346 -26.99 -4.82 -3.54
N HIS A 347 -26.90 -6.13 -3.32
CA HIS A 347 -27.80 -7.14 -3.92
C HIS A 347 -28.52 -8.00 -2.88
N LYS A 348 -28.25 -7.83 -1.58
CA LYS A 348 -29.06 -8.47 -0.54
C LYS A 348 -30.52 -8.00 -0.69
N PRO A 349 -31.51 -8.91 -0.66
CA PRO A 349 -32.90 -8.52 -0.70
C PRO A 349 -33.18 -7.58 0.47
N LYS A 350 -33.77 -6.41 0.16
CA LYS A 350 -34.27 -5.46 1.15
C LYS A 350 -35.30 -6.21 1.99
N SER A 351 -35.02 -6.43 3.28
CA SER A 351 -36.01 -6.97 4.21
C SER A 351 -37.21 -6.03 4.31
N ASN A 352 -38.41 -6.62 4.40
CA ASN A 352 -39.71 -5.97 4.43
C ASN A 352 -39.81 -4.81 5.44
N VAL A 353 -40.72 -3.89 5.14
CA VAL A 353 -41.02 -2.65 5.87
C VAL A 353 -41.26 -2.92 7.35
N ASP A 354 -40.41 -2.35 8.21
CA ASP A 354 -40.59 -2.34 9.65
C ASP A 354 -40.48 -0.88 10.14
N ASN A 355 -41.27 -0.52 11.16
CA ASN A 355 -41.27 0.83 11.76
C ASN A 355 -39.89 1.19 12.36
N ASP A 356 -38.98 0.22 12.46
CA ASP A 356 -37.56 0.32 12.81
C ASP A 356 -36.65 0.93 11.73
N LYS A 357 -37.18 1.40 10.58
CA LYS A 357 -36.36 2.03 9.53
C LYS A 357 -35.89 3.45 9.85
N PHE A 358 -36.59 4.18 10.72
CA PHE A 358 -36.34 5.61 10.93
C PHE A 358 -36.18 5.98 12.41
N PHE A 359 -35.15 6.77 12.69
CA PHE A 359 -34.93 7.42 13.97
C PHE A 359 -35.64 8.78 14.03
N ILE A 360 -36.44 8.99 15.08
CA ILE A 360 -37.12 10.25 15.35
C ILE A 360 -36.21 11.16 16.18
N LEU A 361 -35.72 12.24 15.56
CA LEU A 361 -34.84 13.20 16.22
C LEU A 361 -35.59 14.49 16.55
N ASN A 362 -35.79 14.77 17.84
CA ASN A 362 -36.42 16.01 18.30
C ASN A 362 -35.63 17.26 17.85
N LYS A 363 -36.33 18.34 17.48
CA LYS A 363 -35.77 19.62 17.00
C LYS A 363 -34.75 20.25 17.95
N ARG A 364 -34.80 19.93 19.25
CA ARG A 364 -33.80 20.42 20.23
C ARG A 364 -32.38 19.98 19.90
N TYR A 365 -32.23 18.82 19.26
CA TYR A 365 -30.93 18.27 18.84
C TYR A 365 -30.47 18.82 17.49
N THR A 366 -31.30 19.62 16.80
CA THR A 366 -31.03 20.17 15.47
C THR A 366 -31.17 21.70 15.43
N THR A 367 -30.95 22.35 16.58
CA THR A 367 -30.83 23.82 16.68
C THR A 367 -29.61 24.31 15.90
N ASN A 368 -29.54 25.61 15.58
CA ASN A 368 -28.35 26.17 14.90
C ASN A 368 -27.07 25.91 15.72
N LYS A 369 -27.14 26.06 17.06
CA LYS A 369 -26.04 25.76 17.98
C LYS A 369 -25.62 24.29 17.88
N CYS A 370 -26.57 23.35 17.91
CA CYS A 370 -26.27 21.93 17.79
C CYS A 370 -25.64 21.58 16.44
N LEU A 371 -26.22 22.03 15.32
CA LEU A 371 -25.69 21.71 13.98
C LEU A 371 -24.32 22.35 13.72
N ASN A 372 -24.02 23.47 14.36
CA ASN A 372 -22.72 24.13 14.24
C ASN A 372 -21.64 23.48 15.14
N SER A 373 -22.02 23.02 16.33
CA SER A 373 -21.06 22.52 17.34
C SER A 373 -20.90 20.99 17.37
N LEU A 374 -21.94 20.23 17.01
CA LEU A 374 -21.91 18.76 17.05
C LEU A 374 -21.39 18.17 15.74
N LYS A 375 -20.62 17.09 15.89
CA LYS A 375 -20.15 16.25 14.79
C LYS A 375 -21.02 15.00 14.62
N GLY A 376 -20.83 14.28 13.52
CA GLY A 376 -21.63 13.10 13.17
C GLY A 376 -21.65 12.03 14.28
N TYR A 377 -20.51 11.75 14.93
CA TYR A 377 -20.48 10.77 16.03
C TYR A 377 -21.37 11.14 17.22
N ALA A 378 -21.62 12.44 17.44
CA ALA A 378 -22.55 12.87 18.47
C ALA A 378 -23.98 12.41 18.18
N TYR A 379 -24.40 12.40 16.92
CA TYR A 379 -25.73 11.94 16.52
C TYR A 379 -25.88 10.42 16.62
N VAL A 380 -24.80 9.65 16.39
CA VAL A 380 -24.79 8.19 16.62
C VAL A 380 -24.93 7.87 18.12
N ILE A 381 -24.15 8.55 18.98
CA ILE A 381 -24.28 8.36 20.44
C ILE A 381 -25.66 8.83 20.92
N LEU A 382 -26.18 9.95 20.41
CA LEU A 382 -27.53 10.40 20.74
C LEU A 382 -28.60 9.39 20.34
N LYS A 383 -28.46 8.71 19.18
CA LYS A 383 -29.37 7.63 18.78
C LYS A 383 -29.43 6.53 19.85
N VAL A 384 -28.28 5.98 20.23
CA VAL A 384 -28.18 4.94 21.27
C VAL A 384 -28.80 5.41 22.60
N LEU A 385 -28.49 6.63 23.02
CA LEU A 385 -28.98 7.18 24.29
C LEU A 385 -30.48 7.52 24.28
N LEU A 386 -31.07 7.78 23.11
CA LEU A 386 -32.48 8.17 22.97
C LEU A 386 -33.41 6.98 22.72
N GLU A 387 -32.88 5.88 22.18
CA GLU A 387 -33.61 4.63 21.97
C GLU A 387 -33.75 3.79 23.26
N SER A 388 -33.07 4.20 24.34
CA SER A 388 -33.05 3.45 25.60
C SER A 388 -33.25 4.34 26.81
N THR A 389 -33.94 3.82 27.82
CA THR A 389 -34.05 4.44 29.14
C THR A 389 -32.89 4.06 30.08
N ALA A 390 -31.92 3.28 29.62
CA ALA A 390 -30.77 2.89 30.44
C ALA A 390 -29.76 4.02 30.62
N THR A 391 -28.86 3.84 31.59
CA THR A 391 -27.65 4.66 31.75
C THR A 391 -26.46 3.85 31.27
N TYR A 392 -25.52 4.49 30.56
CA TYR A 392 -24.38 3.81 29.95
C TYR A 392 -23.05 4.34 30.45
N LYS A 393 -22.07 3.45 30.58
CA LYS A 393 -20.64 3.79 30.76
C LYS A 393 -20.02 4.18 29.42
N VAL A 394 -18.85 4.80 29.46
CA VAL A 394 -18.08 5.14 28.25
C VAL A 394 -17.72 3.89 27.46
N SER A 395 -17.28 2.82 28.13
CA SER A 395 -16.90 1.55 27.52
C SER A 395 -18.07 0.91 26.79
N GLU A 396 -19.25 0.86 27.42
CA GLU A 396 -20.47 0.28 26.81
C GLU A 396 -20.89 1.04 25.55
N LEU A 397 -20.84 2.37 25.57
CA LEU A 397 -21.13 3.18 24.38
C LEU A 397 -20.06 2.99 23.29
N ALA A 398 -18.78 2.86 23.66
CA ALA A 398 -17.70 2.58 22.73
C ALA A 398 -17.91 1.22 22.05
N ASP A 399 -18.29 0.20 22.80
CA ASP A 399 -18.58 -1.14 22.27
C ASP A 399 -19.79 -1.14 21.34
N MET A 400 -20.90 -0.50 21.74
CA MET A 400 -22.12 -0.44 20.93
C MET A 400 -21.95 0.33 19.62
N THR A 401 -21.13 1.38 19.62
CA THR A 401 -20.92 2.24 18.45
C THR A 401 -19.70 1.85 17.61
N GLY A 402 -18.82 1.01 18.14
CA GLY A 402 -17.52 0.69 17.55
C GLY A 402 -16.51 1.86 17.58
N PHE A 403 -16.77 2.90 18.37
CA PHE A 403 -15.86 4.04 18.54
C PHE A 403 -14.81 3.75 19.62
N SER A 404 -13.68 4.47 19.60
CA SER A 404 -12.74 4.39 20.71
C SER A 404 -13.28 5.11 21.95
N GLU A 405 -12.96 4.62 23.14
CA GLU A 405 -13.36 5.27 24.40
C GLU A 405 -12.95 6.75 24.47
N GLN A 406 -11.81 7.11 23.88
CA GLN A 406 -11.36 8.50 23.79
C GLN A 406 -12.30 9.35 22.92
N THR A 407 -12.74 8.81 21.77
CA THR A 407 -13.71 9.48 20.89
C THR A 407 -15.05 9.60 21.61
N THR A 408 -15.53 8.52 22.21
CA THR A 408 -16.77 8.50 22.99
C THR A 408 -16.74 9.53 24.12
N SER A 409 -15.66 9.59 24.91
CA SER A 409 -15.48 10.56 25.98
C SER A 409 -15.51 12.01 25.50
N ARG A 410 -14.82 12.32 24.39
CA ARG A 410 -14.83 13.66 23.79
C ARG A 410 -16.21 14.04 23.30
N THR A 411 -16.92 13.12 22.65
CA THR A 411 -18.28 13.35 22.15
C THR A 411 -19.27 13.57 23.29
N LEU A 412 -19.20 12.76 24.35
CA LEU A 412 -20.02 12.94 25.55
C LEU A 412 -19.78 14.29 26.21
N LYS A 413 -18.53 14.77 26.24
CA LYS A 413 -18.22 16.13 26.72
C LYS A 413 -18.96 17.19 25.89
N SER A 414 -18.89 17.13 24.56
CA SER A 414 -19.62 18.08 23.71
C SER A 414 -21.15 18.03 23.89
N LEU A 415 -21.70 16.84 24.15
CA LEU A 415 -23.12 16.69 24.45
C LEU A 415 -23.49 17.26 25.83
N LEU A 416 -22.60 17.17 26.83
CA LEU A 416 -22.77 17.79 28.14
C LEU A 416 -22.66 19.31 28.08
N ASP A 417 -21.69 19.84 27.32
CA ASP A 417 -21.48 21.29 27.13
C ASP A 417 -22.69 21.97 26.46
N LEU A 418 -23.46 21.20 25.68
CA LEU A 418 -24.73 21.63 25.09
C LEU A 418 -25.95 21.23 25.90
N GLU A 419 -25.75 20.63 27.08
CA GLU A 419 -26.82 20.25 27.99
C GLU A 419 -27.86 19.28 27.38
N LEU A 420 -27.41 18.39 26.51
CA LEU A 420 -28.26 17.45 25.77
C LEU A 420 -28.44 16.10 26.49
N ILE A 421 -27.51 15.78 27.39
CA ILE A 421 -27.45 14.54 28.18
C ILE A 421 -27.17 14.85 29.65
N ASN A 422 -27.36 13.86 30.51
CA ASN A 422 -27.01 13.92 31.92
C ASN A 422 -25.84 12.98 32.22
N LYS A 423 -24.98 13.42 33.14
CA LYS A 423 -23.91 12.61 33.74
C LYS A 423 -24.22 12.38 35.22
N ARG A 424 -24.09 11.14 35.70
CA ARG A 424 -24.19 10.79 37.13
C ARG A 424 -23.01 9.90 37.52
N LEU A 425 -22.70 9.85 38.81
CA LEU A 425 -21.75 8.90 39.37
C LEU A 425 -22.55 7.74 39.97
N LEU A 426 -22.29 6.51 39.53
CA LEU A 426 -22.82 5.27 40.14
C LEU A 426 -21.63 4.41 40.53
N GLU A 427 -21.51 4.09 41.81
CA GLU A 427 -20.42 3.24 42.35
C GLU A 427 -19.01 3.76 41.95
N GLY A 428 -18.81 5.07 41.96
CA GLY A 428 -17.53 5.69 41.56
C GLY A 428 -17.33 5.83 40.05
N ILE A 429 -18.22 5.25 39.22
CA ILE A 429 -18.12 5.27 37.76
C ILE A 429 -19.08 6.29 37.16
N SER A 430 -18.59 7.07 36.19
CA SER A 430 -19.43 8.01 35.45
C SER A 430 -20.34 7.29 34.46
N VAL A 431 -21.65 7.48 34.59
CA VAL A 431 -22.67 6.99 33.66
C VAL A 431 -23.44 8.14 33.01
N TYR A 432 -23.92 7.89 31.79
CA TYR A 432 -24.50 8.88 30.91
C TYR A 432 -25.88 8.41 30.42
N LYS A 433 -26.83 9.33 30.31
CA LYS A 433 -28.16 9.06 29.76
C LYS A 433 -28.68 10.30 29.05
N ALA A 434 -29.51 10.11 28.01
CA ALA A 434 -30.23 11.23 27.42
C ALA A 434 -31.07 11.94 28.49
N ARG A 435 -31.17 13.27 28.41
CA ARG A 435 -32.15 13.98 29.24
C ARG A 435 -33.55 13.44 28.87
N ASN A 436 -34.34 13.11 29.89
CA ASN A 436 -35.65 12.51 29.68
C ASN A 436 -36.61 13.62 29.26
N PHE A 437 -37.13 13.54 28.05
CA PHE A 437 -38.10 14.49 27.54
C PHE A 437 -39.24 13.72 26.90
N ALA A 438 -40.45 14.26 27.04
CA ALA A 438 -41.61 13.69 26.39
C ALA A 438 -41.37 13.49 24.88
N PRO A 439 -41.99 12.46 24.26
CA PRO A 439 -42.00 12.31 22.81
C PRO A 439 -42.33 13.63 22.12
N PRO A 440 -41.58 14.01 21.07
CA PRO A 440 -41.83 15.27 20.39
C PRO A 440 -43.24 15.31 19.82
N LYS A 441 -43.94 16.43 20.04
CA LYS A 441 -45.21 16.69 19.34
C LYS A 441 -44.97 16.83 17.84
N GLU A 442 -46.03 16.69 17.04
CA GLU A 442 -45.99 16.91 15.59
C GLU A 442 -45.31 18.25 15.25
N LYS A 443 -44.50 18.29 14.19
CA LYS A 443 -43.66 19.45 13.78
C LYS A 443 -42.57 19.85 14.78
N GLN A 444 -42.24 19.00 15.77
CA GLN A 444 -41.10 19.21 16.68
C GLN A 444 -39.98 18.17 16.53
N TYR A 445 -39.97 17.43 15.43
CA TYR A 445 -38.95 16.43 15.14
C TYR A 445 -38.64 16.38 13.65
N ILE A 446 -37.57 15.68 13.32
CA ILE A 446 -37.28 15.20 11.97
C ILE A 446 -37.17 13.68 12.01
N THR A 447 -37.45 13.01 10.90
CA THR A 447 -37.12 11.59 10.74
C THR A 447 -35.79 11.45 9.99
N LEU A 448 -34.99 10.48 10.41
CA LEU A 448 -33.70 10.14 9.82
C LEU A 448 -33.65 8.62 9.56
N PRO A 449 -33.33 8.16 8.35
CA PRO A 449 -33.12 6.73 8.11
C PRO A 449 -32.06 6.13 9.03
N ASN A 450 -32.36 5.01 9.70
CA ASN A 450 -31.43 4.33 10.60
C ASN A 450 -30.13 3.90 9.90
N ILE A 451 -30.24 3.57 8.62
CA ILE A 451 -29.09 3.24 7.76
C ILE A 451 -28.03 4.35 7.73
N LEU A 452 -28.38 5.62 7.96
CA LEU A 452 -27.40 6.72 7.99
C LEU A 452 -26.38 6.56 9.13
N PHE A 453 -26.84 6.06 10.27
CA PHE A 453 -25.98 5.86 11.45
C PHE A 453 -25.06 4.66 11.22
N ASP A 454 -25.61 3.57 10.66
CA ASP A 454 -24.82 2.39 10.28
C ASP A 454 -23.77 2.75 9.22
N MET A 455 -24.13 3.56 8.23
CA MET A 455 -23.22 4.07 7.22
C MET A 455 -22.07 4.87 7.84
N LEU A 456 -22.32 5.66 8.88
CA LEU A 456 -21.23 6.37 9.58
C LEU A 456 -20.36 5.42 10.41
N ILE A 457 -20.96 4.44 11.11
CA ILE A 457 -20.23 3.42 11.89
C ILE A 457 -19.31 2.59 10.98
N ARG A 458 -19.83 2.15 9.82
CA ARG A 458 -19.08 1.42 8.78
C ARG A 458 -18.11 2.30 7.98
N ARG A 459 -18.16 3.62 8.18
CA ARG A 459 -17.37 4.63 7.47
C ARG A 459 -17.67 4.73 5.97
N ASP A 460 -18.89 4.37 5.58
CA ASP A 460 -19.44 4.60 4.23
C ASP A 460 -19.67 6.11 3.97
N ILE A 461 -19.94 6.88 5.03
CA ILE A 461 -20.11 8.34 5.00
C ILE A 461 -19.27 9.01 6.09
N SER A 462 -18.89 10.26 5.87
CA SER A 462 -18.18 11.07 6.88
C SER A 462 -19.12 11.72 7.89
N GLU A 463 -18.56 12.14 9.03
CA GLU A 463 -19.28 12.93 10.04
C GLU A 463 -19.92 14.19 9.44
N GLN A 464 -19.23 14.85 8.50
CA GLN A 464 -19.71 16.06 7.86
C GLN A 464 -20.85 15.77 6.87
N GLU A 465 -20.85 14.63 6.18
CA GLU A 465 -21.95 14.19 5.32
C GLU A 465 -23.21 13.92 6.15
N LEU A 466 -23.09 13.26 7.31
CA LEU A 466 -24.22 13.05 8.22
C LEU A 466 -24.78 14.38 8.75
N VAL A 467 -23.92 15.28 9.25
CA VAL A 467 -24.38 16.57 9.79
C VAL A 467 -25.03 17.43 8.69
N LEU A 468 -24.47 17.44 7.47
CA LEU A 468 -25.07 18.15 6.34
C LEU A 468 -26.42 17.54 5.94
N TYR A 469 -26.54 16.21 5.94
CA TYR A 469 -27.83 15.53 5.72
C TYR A 469 -28.87 16.01 6.74
N ILE A 470 -28.54 15.95 8.03
CA ILE A 470 -29.43 16.37 9.11
C ILE A 470 -29.82 17.84 8.94
N ALA A 471 -28.89 18.71 8.56
CA ALA A 471 -29.15 20.14 8.33
C ALA A 471 -30.11 20.38 7.16
N ILE A 472 -29.89 19.71 6.02
CA ILE A 472 -30.77 19.81 4.84
C ILE A 472 -32.15 19.27 5.20
N ARG A 473 -32.23 18.10 5.84
CA ARG A 473 -33.48 17.46 6.25
C ARG A 473 -34.29 18.33 7.20
N ARG A 474 -33.61 18.88 8.21
CA ARG A 474 -34.18 19.82 9.17
C ARG A 474 -34.70 21.08 8.50
N ASN A 475 -33.94 21.64 7.57
CA ASN A 475 -34.39 22.82 6.85
C ASN A 475 -35.59 22.50 5.94
N ALA A 476 -35.64 21.33 5.31
CA ALA A 476 -36.80 20.88 4.54
C ALA A 476 -38.06 20.75 5.43
N TYR A 477 -37.96 20.09 6.58
CA TYR A 477 -39.08 19.92 7.54
C TYR A 477 -39.65 21.25 8.05
N PHE A 478 -38.78 22.25 8.22
CA PHE A 478 -39.15 23.53 8.81
C PHE A 478 -39.22 24.68 7.79
N GLY A 479 -39.29 24.39 6.50
CA GLY A 479 -39.44 25.39 5.43
C GLY A 479 -38.31 26.41 5.35
N ARG A 480 -37.09 26.03 5.74
CA ARG A 480 -35.89 26.89 5.72
C ARG A 480 -35.10 26.71 4.43
N LYS A 481 -34.40 27.76 4.02
CA LYS A 481 -33.57 27.74 2.80
C LYS A 481 -32.41 26.75 2.91
N CYS A 482 -32.16 26.00 1.84
CA CYS A 482 -31.06 25.02 1.73
C CYS A 482 -30.02 25.42 0.65
N THR A 483 -29.86 26.73 0.41
CA THR A 483 -28.79 27.23 -0.47
C THR A 483 -27.42 26.96 0.15
N GLN A 484 -26.37 26.84 -0.67
CA GLN A 484 -24.99 26.61 -0.18
C GLN A 484 -24.53 27.67 0.82
N VAL A 485 -24.89 28.93 0.61
CA VAL A 485 -24.61 30.06 1.51
C VAL A 485 -25.21 29.83 2.89
N GLU A 486 -26.51 29.55 2.95
CA GLU A 486 -27.25 29.38 4.21
C GLU A 486 -26.83 28.12 4.96
N LEU A 487 -26.55 27.02 4.26
CA LEU A 487 -26.00 25.81 4.86
C LEU A 487 -24.57 26.04 5.37
N GLY A 488 -23.76 26.83 4.65
CA GLY A 488 -22.42 27.24 5.06
C GLY A 488 -22.44 28.03 6.35
N LYS A 489 -23.28 29.07 6.44
CA LYS A 489 -23.49 29.85 7.68
C LYS A 489 -23.95 28.96 8.85
N LEU A 490 -24.93 28.09 8.60
CA LEU A 490 -25.49 27.19 9.63
C LEU A 490 -24.42 26.27 10.22
N LEU A 491 -23.56 25.70 9.38
CA LEU A 491 -22.57 24.69 9.78
C LEU A 491 -21.19 25.27 10.09
N GLY A 492 -20.97 26.58 9.91
CA GLY A 492 -19.65 27.19 10.05
C GLY A 492 -18.67 26.72 8.95
N LEU A 493 -19.19 26.49 7.74
CA LEU A 493 -18.45 25.95 6.61
C LEU A 493 -18.47 26.92 5.42
N THR A 494 -17.46 26.83 4.57
CA THR A 494 -17.43 27.59 3.30
C THR A 494 -18.38 26.97 2.28
N GLU A 495 -18.89 27.78 1.34
CA GLU A 495 -19.73 27.30 0.23
C GLU A 495 -19.03 26.21 -0.60
N ARG A 496 -17.71 26.35 -0.81
CA ARG A 496 -16.89 25.32 -1.46
C ARG A 496 -16.92 23.99 -0.68
N SER A 497 -16.88 24.04 0.64
CA SER A 497 -17.00 22.85 1.50
C SER A 497 -18.38 22.21 1.36
N ILE A 498 -19.45 23.01 1.42
CA ILE A 498 -20.83 22.52 1.22
C ILE A 498 -20.99 21.89 -0.16
N SER A 499 -20.52 22.53 -1.22
CA SER A 499 -20.58 22.03 -2.60
C SER A 499 -19.85 20.69 -2.75
N ARG A 500 -18.63 20.59 -2.19
CA ARG A 500 -17.85 19.34 -2.19
C ARG A 500 -18.56 18.21 -1.44
N THR A 501 -19.04 18.49 -0.23
CA THR A 501 -19.76 17.49 0.59
C THR A 501 -21.06 17.07 -0.08
N THR A 502 -21.82 18.01 -0.66
CA THR A 502 -23.05 17.71 -1.40
C THR A 502 -22.79 16.75 -2.58
N LYS A 503 -21.73 16.98 -3.36
CA LYS A 503 -21.33 16.06 -4.45
C LYS A 503 -21.02 14.66 -3.94
N GLN A 504 -20.37 14.55 -2.78
CA GLN A 504 -20.09 13.26 -2.14
C GLN A 504 -21.36 12.57 -1.68
N MET A 505 -22.28 13.31 -1.05
CA MET A 505 -23.58 12.78 -0.63
C MET A 505 -24.41 12.28 -1.82
N VAL A 506 -24.35 12.95 -2.98
CA VAL A 506 -24.97 12.47 -4.22
C VAL A 506 -24.33 11.17 -4.71
N ALA A 507 -22.99 11.13 -4.77
CA ALA A 507 -22.27 9.92 -5.18
C ALA A 507 -22.55 8.71 -4.26
N ASN A 508 -22.76 8.97 -2.97
CA ASN A 508 -23.11 7.99 -1.96
C ASN A 508 -24.61 7.66 -1.92
N GLY A 509 -25.42 8.25 -2.81
CA GLY A 509 -26.86 8.00 -2.87
C GLY A 509 -27.62 8.46 -1.62
N LEU A 510 -27.10 9.44 -0.88
CA LEU A 510 -27.76 9.99 0.30
C LEU A 510 -28.83 11.01 -0.09
N ILE A 511 -28.54 11.79 -1.12
CA ILE A 511 -29.42 12.84 -1.65
C ILE A 511 -29.37 12.84 -3.18
N ILE A 512 -30.43 13.31 -3.80
CA ILE A 512 -30.44 13.73 -5.21
C ILE A 512 -30.63 15.24 -5.22
N VAL A 513 -29.86 15.96 -6.03
CA VAL A 513 -29.96 17.41 -6.16
C VAL A 513 -30.51 17.76 -7.53
N GLU A 514 -31.70 18.36 -7.55
CA GLU A 514 -32.29 18.94 -8.75
C GLU A 514 -32.04 20.44 -8.79
N TYR A 515 -31.53 20.92 -9.92
CA TYR A 515 -31.29 22.33 -10.16
C TYR A 515 -32.48 22.91 -10.94
N LYS A 516 -33.30 23.75 -10.31
CA LYS A 516 -34.34 24.49 -11.03
C LYS A 516 -33.88 25.93 -11.25
N LYS A 517 -33.93 26.34 -12.51
CA LYS A 517 -33.79 27.72 -12.93
C LYS A 517 -35.13 28.41 -12.76
N THR A 518 -35.17 29.53 -12.04
CA THR A 518 -36.43 30.23 -11.78
C THR A 518 -36.64 31.43 -12.70
N GLY A 519 -35.72 31.71 -13.63
CA GLY A 519 -35.78 32.88 -14.51
C GLY A 519 -35.64 34.23 -13.80
N GLU A 520 -35.50 34.25 -12.47
CA GLU A 520 -35.23 35.46 -11.70
C GLU A 520 -33.77 35.88 -11.89
N PHE A 521 -33.57 37.10 -12.39
CA PHE A 521 -32.26 37.66 -12.65
C PHE A 521 -31.89 38.68 -11.56
N ILE A 522 -30.73 38.51 -10.92
CA ILE A 522 -30.19 39.50 -9.97
C ILE A 522 -29.18 40.38 -10.71
N LYS A 523 -29.39 41.70 -10.64
CA LYS A 523 -28.45 42.70 -11.17
C LYS A 523 -27.35 42.94 -10.13
N ASN A 524 -26.13 42.54 -10.41
CA ASN A 524 -24.95 42.88 -9.59
C ASN A 524 -23.95 43.65 -10.47
N GLY A 525 -23.99 44.99 -10.38
CA GLY A 525 -23.25 45.85 -11.30
C GLY A 525 -23.74 45.70 -12.74
N SER A 526 -22.80 45.53 -13.70
CA SER A 526 -23.10 45.33 -15.12
C SER A 526 -23.44 43.88 -15.50
N LYS A 527 -23.46 42.94 -14.55
CA LYS A 527 -23.76 41.53 -14.80
C LYS A 527 -25.11 41.13 -14.24
N THR A 528 -25.88 40.48 -15.10
CA THR A 528 -27.16 39.85 -14.76
C THR A 528 -26.90 38.38 -14.47
N VAL A 529 -27.15 37.92 -13.24
CA VAL A 529 -26.94 36.51 -12.86
C VAL A 529 -28.30 35.83 -12.64
N GLU A 530 -28.54 34.76 -13.39
CA GLU A 530 -29.73 33.91 -13.27
C GLU A 530 -29.70 33.13 -11.95
N LYS A 531 -30.81 33.14 -11.20
CA LYS A 531 -30.92 32.48 -9.91
C LYS A 531 -31.23 30.99 -10.10
N VAL A 532 -30.36 30.14 -9.57
CA VAL A 532 -30.50 28.67 -9.57
C VAL A 532 -30.74 28.19 -8.14
N PHE A 533 -31.76 27.37 -7.93
CA PHE A 533 -32.06 26.76 -6.64
C PHE A 533 -31.84 25.25 -6.66
N ASN A 534 -31.36 24.72 -5.53
CA ASN A 534 -31.20 23.29 -5.29
C ASN A 534 -32.44 22.75 -4.58
N PHE A 535 -33.07 21.75 -5.17
CA PHE A 535 -34.07 20.90 -4.54
C PHE A 535 -33.40 19.59 -4.15
N TYR A 536 -33.62 19.13 -2.92
CA TYR A 536 -32.97 17.93 -2.39
C TYR A 536 -34.01 16.84 -2.21
N HIS A 537 -33.80 15.70 -2.84
CA HIS A 537 -34.59 14.49 -2.63
C HIS A 537 -33.80 13.48 -1.80
N PHE A 538 -34.50 12.68 -1.01
CA PHE A 538 -33.90 11.74 -0.08
C PHE A 538 -34.17 10.30 -0.54
N PRO A 539 -33.38 9.75 -1.48
CA PRO A 539 -33.61 8.43 -2.08
C PRO A 539 -33.64 7.28 -1.05
N LEU A 540 -33.00 7.46 0.11
CA LEU A 540 -33.05 6.49 1.22
C LEU A 540 -34.45 6.37 1.87
N GLU A 541 -35.41 7.19 1.46
CA GLU A 541 -36.75 7.27 2.05
C GLU A 541 -37.86 6.81 1.11
N TYR A 542 -37.58 6.66 -0.19
CA TYR A 542 -38.55 6.21 -1.16
C TYR A 542 -38.44 4.68 -1.32
N GLU A 543 -39.56 3.98 -1.13
CA GLU A 543 -39.67 2.58 -1.55
C GLU A 543 -39.82 2.53 -3.07
N ASP A 544 -39.28 1.49 -3.70
CA ASP A 544 -39.58 1.14 -5.10
C ASP A 544 -41.08 0.78 -5.16
N GLU A 545 -41.97 1.76 -5.26
CA GLU A 545 -43.26 1.52 -5.88
C GLU A 545 -42.98 1.26 -7.36
N GLY A 546 -43.26 0.02 -7.79
CA GLY A 546 -43.04 -0.42 -9.15
C GLY A 546 -43.58 0.59 -10.17
N SER A 547 -42.68 1.09 -11.00
CA SER A 547 -43.00 1.83 -12.20
C SER A 547 -42.31 1.13 -13.37
N THR A 548 -42.95 0.05 -13.83
CA THR A 548 -43.08 -0.25 -15.26
C THR A 548 -43.59 1.00 -15.99
N THR A 549 -43.15 1.19 -17.24
CA THR A 549 -43.48 2.24 -18.25
C THR A 549 -42.58 3.48 -18.20
N ILE A 550 -41.83 3.89 -19.24
CA ILE A 550 -41.62 3.51 -20.66
C ILE A 550 -40.12 3.53 -20.94
#